data_AF-A0A7Y2SRV2-F1
#
_entry.id   AF-A0A7Y2SRV2-F1
#
_cell.length_a   1.000
_cell.length_b   1.000
_cell.length_c   1.000
_cell.angle_alpha   90.00
_cell.angle_beta   90.00
_cell.angle_gamma   90.00
#
_symmetry.space_group_name_H-M   'P 1'
#
loop_
_entity.id
_entity.type
_entity.pdbx_description
1 polymer ?
#
loop_
_entity_poly.entity_id
_entity_poly.type
_entity_poly.pdbx_seq_one_letter_code
_entity_poly.pdbx_strand_id
1 'polypeptide(L)'
;MRYTLLRTLLAIGVLLGLSLATPALAQGSDLAIDIQPAAGPPGTTVTIVGRGAPPGQMVRVRFAPFTDLAQCRAARDTQLVAEVPAASDGTFTATHLSSRLSADQQGNTYVADLGGQATSDLECFQFTGAGQPGQGLGQYFTETGHSVGGRFLAYWQQNGGLYVFGYPLSDEMQVGGRTTQYFERARFELWPENQPPYDVQLGLLGAEALSSRGINWQEQPASAGPVAGCVYFAETRHNVCNQQIGLGFLNTWASNGLSFDGRQGVSYQESLALFGMPITEPYTYTFADGSTAQVQWFERARLEWHPENPAPYRVLLGRLGAEVYQP
;
A
#
# COMPACT_ATOMS: atom_id res chain seq x y z
N MET A 1 -65.32 90.72 17.33
CA MET A 1 -64.49 91.95 17.19
C MET A 1 -63.05 91.57 17.55
N ARG A 2 -62.10 91.72 16.60
CA ARG A 2 -60.62 91.79 16.77
C ARG A 2 -59.91 90.53 17.34
N TYR A 3 -59.22 89.73 16.51
CA TYR A 3 -57.77 89.77 16.20
C TYR A 3 -56.85 89.90 17.43
N THR A 4 -55.87 89.00 17.63
CA THR A 4 -54.40 89.22 17.41
C THR A 4 -53.51 88.14 18.10
N LEU A 5 -52.81 87.35 17.26
CA LEU A 5 -51.42 86.84 17.32
C LEU A 5 -50.80 86.07 18.53
N LEU A 6 -50.38 84.84 18.20
CA LEU A 6 -49.00 84.31 18.21
C LEU A 6 -48.27 84.00 19.54
N ARG A 7 -47.92 82.71 19.74
CA ARG A 7 -46.52 82.27 19.95
C ARG A 7 -46.35 80.76 19.77
N THR A 8 -45.53 80.45 18.78
CA THR A 8 -44.99 79.15 18.36
C THR A 8 -44.01 78.61 19.40
N LEU A 9 -44.10 77.32 19.71
CA LEU A 9 -43.00 76.54 20.30
C LEU A 9 -42.87 75.23 19.53
N LEU A 10 -41.77 75.14 18.78
CA LEU A 10 -41.30 73.98 18.03
C LEU A 10 -40.74 72.96 19.04
N ALA A 11 -41.28 71.74 19.07
CA ALA A 11 -40.64 70.60 19.71
C ALA A 11 -40.10 69.68 18.62
N ILE A 12 -38.76 69.67 18.46
CA ILE A 12 -38.04 68.76 17.56
C ILE A 12 -37.95 67.42 18.28
N GLY A 13 -38.77 66.45 17.87
CA GLY A 13 -38.62 65.05 18.24
C GLY A 13 -37.67 64.35 17.27
N VAL A 14 -36.46 64.03 17.72
CA VAL A 14 -35.52 63.17 17.00
C VAL A 14 -36.01 61.73 17.12
N LEU A 15 -36.58 61.18 16.04
CA LEU A 15 -36.85 59.75 15.90
C LEU A 15 -35.58 59.07 15.39
N LEU A 16 -34.81 58.48 16.31
CA LEU A 16 -33.80 57.47 15.96
C LEU A 16 -34.53 56.23 15.43
N GLY A 17 -34.54 56.05 14.11
CA GLY A 17 -34.88 54.78 13.50
C GLY A 17 -33.75 53.79 13.75
N LEU A 18 -33.89 52.93 14.76
CA LEU A 18 -33.11 51.70 14.83
C LEU A 18 -33.57 50.81 13.67
N SER A 19 -32.78 50.80 12.58
CA SER A 19 -32.83 49.72 11.61
C SER A 19 -32.31 48.47 12.32
N LEU A 20 -33.23 47.59 12.73
CA LEU A 20 -32.88 46.21 13.02
C LEU A 20 -32.52 45.58 11.68
N ALA A 21 -31.22 45.57 11.37
CA ALA A 21 -30.68 44.68 10.37
C ALA A 21 -31.10 43.27 10.80
N THR A 22 -32.03 42.68 10.06
CA THR A 22 -32.27 41.25 10.10
C THR A 22 -30.91 40.59 9.82
N PRO A 23 -30.39 39.72 10.71
CA PRO A 23 -29.25 38.91 10.32
C PRO A 23 -29.73 38.09 9.13
N ALA A 24 -29.18 38.37 7.96
CA ALA A 24 -29.28 37.47 6.83
C ALA A 24 -28.78 36.12 7.35
N LEU A 25 -29.66 35.12 7.34
CA LEU A 25 -29.25 33.74 7.55
C LEU A 25 -28.10 33.48 6.58
N ALA A 26 -26.93 33.16 7.12
CA ALA A 26 -25.77 32.80 6.32
C ALA A 26 -26.20 31.69 5.36
N GLN A 27 -26.23 32.01 4.06
CA GLN A 27 -26.41 31.03 3.01
C GLN A 27 -25.30 30.00 3.20
N GLY A 28 -25.67 28.72 3.31
CA GLY A 28 -24.69 27.64 3.27
C GLY A 28 -23.78 27.87 2.07
N SER A 29 -22.47 27.76 2.27
CA SER A 29 -21.48 28.08 1.25
C SER A 29 -21.85 27.48 -0.12
N ASP A 30 -21.80 28.28 -1.20
CA ASP A 30 -21.89 27.84 -2.61
C ASP A 30 -20.75 26.86 -3.02
N LEU A 31 -19.94 26.43 -2.06
CA LEU A 31 -18.90 25.44 -2.24
C LEU A 31 -19.55 24.11 -2.62
N ALA A 32 -19.18 23.57 -3.77
CA ALA A 32 -19.69 22.29 -4.25
C ALA A 32 -18.56 21.43 -4.82
N ILE A 33 -18.72 20.11 -4.76
CA ILE A 33 -17.80 19.14 -5.35
C ILE A 33 -18.56 18.15 -6.25
N ASP A 34 -17.84 17.61 -7.23
CA ASP A 34 -18.24 16.48 -8.06
C ASP A 34 -17.06 15.50 -8.10
N ILE A 35 -17.35 14.20 -8.22
CA ILE A 35 -16.33 13.15 -8.25
C ILE A 35 -16.42 12.32 -9.52
N GLN A 36 -15.27 11.97 -10.09
CA GLN A 36 -15.21 11.12 -11.26
C GLN A 36 -14.05 10.09 -11.15
N PRO A 37 -14.33 8.79 -11.35
CA PRO A 37 -15.66 8.18 -11.47
C PRO A 37 -16.40 8.16 -10.12
N ALA A 38 -17.74 8.12 -10.13
CA ALA A 38 -18.55 7.96 -8.92
C ALA A 38 -18.58 6.50 -8.39
N ALA A 39 -18.13 5.54 -9.20
CA ALA A 39 -18.00 4.15 -8.79
C ALA A 39 -16.89 3.44 -9.57
N GLY A 40 -16.28 2.43 -8.97
CA GLY A 40 -15.21 1.66 -9.60
C GLY A 40 -14.65 0.58 -8.66
N PRO A 41 -13.83 -0.36 -9.15
CA PRO A 41 -13.19 -1.36 -8.28
C PRO A 41 -12.24 -0.71 -7.24
N PRO A 42 -11.87 -1.41 -6.16
CA PRO A 42 -10.75 -1.00 -5.31
C PRO A 42 -9.51 -0.69 -6.16
N GLY A 43 -8.77 0.37 -5.81
CA GLY A 43 -7.67 0.86 -6.66
C GLY A 43 -8.04 2.03 -7.59
N THR A 44 -9.35 2.30 -7.77
CA THR A 44 -9.79 3.40 -8.63
C THR A 44 -9.31 4.76 -8.12
N THR A 45 -8.65 5.51 -8.99
CA THR A 45 -8.30 6.91 -8.74
C THR A 45 -9.54 7.78 -8.86
N VAL A 46 -9.85 8.56 -7.83
CA VAL A 46 -11.00 9.47 -7.81
C VAL A 46 -10.52 10.90 -7.98
N THR A 47 -11.03 11.58 -9.01
CA THR A 47 -10.83 13.02 -9.21
C THR A 47 -11.97 13.78 -8.57
N ILE A 48 -11.65 14.73 -7.70
CA ILE A 48 -12.61 15.62 -7.04
C ILE A 48 -12.47 16.99 -7.68
N VAL A 49 -13.52 17.45 -8.34
CA VAL A 49 -13.59 18.79 -8.96
C VAL A 49 -14.54 19.63 -8.14
N GLY A 50 -14.09 20.78 -7.67
CA GLY A 50 -14.96 21.68 -6.91
C GLY A 50 -15.01 23.09 -7.45
N ARG A 51 -16.01 23.82 -6.97
CA ARG A 51 -16.36 25.20 -7.38
C ARG A 51 -16.87 26.00 -6.19
N GLY A 52 -16.84 27.33 -6.30
CA GLY A 52 -17.41 28.24 -5.28
C GLY A 52 -16.46 28.58 -4.14
N ALA A 53 -15.17 28.22 -4.24
CA ALA A 53 -14.16 28.66 -3.30
C ALA A 53 -13.66 30.07 -3.65
N PRO A 54 -13.35 30.94 -2.66
CA PRO A 54 -12.73 32.24 -2.93
C PRO A 54 -11.38 32.06 -3.67
N PRO A 55 -11.04 32.91 -4.66
CA PRO A 55 -9.78 32.81 -5.39
C PRO A 55 -8.55 32.76 -4.49
N GLY A 56 -7.68 31.77 -4.71
CA GLY A 56 -6.45 31.56 -3.94
C GLY A 56 -6.65 30.97 -2.54
N GLN A 57 -7.89 30.75 -2.10
CA GLN A 57 -8.18 30.11 -0.82
C GLN A 57 -7.71 28.65 -0.83
N MET A 58 -7.05 28.22 0.25
CA MET A 58 -6.73 26.81 0.44
C MET A 58 -8.01 26.03 0.79
N VAL A 59 -8.27 24.98 0.00
CA VAL A 59 -9.39 24.07 0.14
C VAL A 59 -8.87 22.73 0.63
N ARG A 60 -9.45 22.23 1.73
CA ARG A 60 -9.12 20.91 2.28
C ARG A 60 -10.14 19.91 1.79
N VAL A 61 -9.71 18.99 0.94
CA VAL A 61 -10.53 17.84 0.53
C VAL A 61 -10.31 16.72 1.53
N ARG A 62 -11.39 16.18 2.06
CA ARG A 62 -11.39 15.16 3.10
C ARG A 62 -12.28 14.00 2.69
N PHE A 63 -12.01 12.84 3.25
CA PHE A 63 -12.83 11.65 3.01
C PHE A 63 -13.17 10.95 4.33
N ALA A 64 -14.30 10.26 4.33
CA ALA A 64 -14.72 9.35 5.39
C ALA A 64 -15.23 8.06 4.77
N PRO A 65 -14.74 6.90 5.20
CA PRO A 65 -15.24 5.64 4.71
C PRO A 65 -16.63 5.29 5.24
N PHE A 66 -17.37 4.45 4.52
CA PHE A 66 -18.62 3.86 5.00
C PHE A 66 -18.74 2.37 4.66
N THR A 67 -19.38 1.60 5.53
CA THR A 67 -19.56 0.13 5.38
C THR A 67 -20.97 -0.26 4.92
N ASP A 68 -21.89 0.69 4.95
CA ASP A 68 -23.27 0.59 4.46
C ASP A 68 -23.55 1.80 3.57
N LEU A 69 -24.08 1.58 2.37
CA LEU A 69 -24.49 2.67 1.49
C LEU A 69 -25.51 3.61 2.15
N ALA A 70 -26.30 3.16 3.11
CA ALA A 70 -27.18 4.04 3.88
C ALA A 70 -26.41 5.09 4.71
N GLN A 71 -25.12 4.86 4.99
CA GLN A 71 -24.22 5.78 5.68
C GLN A 71 -23.42 6.69 4.74
N CYS A 72 -23.55 6.51 3.41
CA CYS A 72 -23.05 7.48 2.45
C CYS A 72 -23.63 8.86 2.79
N ARG A 73 -22.77 9.89 2.77
CA ARG A 73 -23.07 11.26 3.24
C ARG A 73 -23.12 11.44 4.76
N ALA A 74 -22.51 10.54 5.53
CA ALA A 74 -22.14 10.82 6.91
C ALA A 74 -20.66 11.22 6.99
N ALA A 75 -20.37 12.52 7.17
CA ALA A 75 -19.00 13.03 7.27
C ALA A 75 -18.40 12.86 8.69
N ARG A 76 -18.43 11.65 9.25
CA ARG A 76 -17.81 11.34 10.56
C ARG A 76 -16.34 10.97 10.37
N ASP A 77 -15.48 11.35 11.31
CA ASP A 77 -14.07 10.95 11.38
C ASP A 77 -13.25 11.18 10.09
N THR A 78 -13.50 12.31 9.41
CA THR A 78 -12.95 12.61 8.08
C THR A 78 -11.43 12.88 8.10
N GLN A 79 -10.69 12.21 7.20
CA GLN A 79 -9.25 12.35 7.02
C GLN A 79 -8.91 13.25 5.83
N LEU A 80 -7.78 13.95 5.88
CA LEU A 80 -7.33 14.82 4.79
C LEU A 80 -6.85 14.00 3.58
N VAL A 81 -7.44 14.26 2.42
CA VAL A 81 -7.01 13.77 1.09
C VAL A 81 -5.92 14.69 0.55
N ALA A 82 -6.24 15.98 0.43
CA ALA A 82 -5.35 16.99 -0.13
C ALA A 82 -5.74 18.37 0.39
N GLU A 83 -4.78 19.29 0.33
CA GLU A 83 -4.99 20.73 0.52
C GLU A 83 -4.54 21.43 -0.76
N VAL A 84 -5.48 22.07 -1.47
CA VAL A 84 -5.25 22.63 -2.80
C VAL A 84 -5.75 24.08 -2.87
N PRO A 85 -5.03 25.00 -3.54
CA PRO A 85 -5.50 26.36 -3.72
C PRO A 85 -6.61 26.42 -4.77
N ALA A 86 -7.63 27.24 -4.54
CA ALA A 86 -8.64 27.56 -5.54
C ALA A 86 -8.07 28.48 -6.64
N ALA A 87 -8.44 28.21 -7.89
CA ALA A 87 -8.11 29.02 -9.05
C ALA A 87 -8.83 30.39 -9.02
N SER A 88 -8.48 31.26 -9.96
CA SER A 88 -9.04 32.62 -10.04
C SER A 88 -10.55 32.66 -10.31
N ASP A 89 -11.10 31.60 -10.93
CA ASP A 89 -12.53 31.41 -11.17
C ASP A 89 -13.25 30.67 -10.03
N GLY A 90 -12.55 30.38 -8.94
CA GLY A 90 -13.08 29.68 -7.77
C GLY A 90 -13.20 28.17 -7.94
N THR A 91 -12.61 27.59 -8.99
CA THR A 91 -12.53 26.12 -9.18
C THR A 91 -11.32 25.52 -8.49
N PHE A 92 -11.37 24.23 -8.18
CA PHE A 92 -10.22 23.46 -7.68
C PHE A 92 -10.32 22.00 -8.11
N THR A 93 -9.18 21.30 -8.10
CA THR A 93 -9.14 19.86 -8.38
C THR A 93 -8.20 19.18 -7.41
N ALA A 94 -8.65 18.05 -6.86
CA ALA A 94 -7.86 17.17 -6.03
C ALA A 94 -7.98 15.73 -6.54
N THR A 95 -7.00 14.91 -6.23
CA THR A 95 -6.99 13.49 -6.60
C THR A 95 -6.79 12.65 -5.35
N HIS A 96 -7.72 11.74 -5.09
CA HIS A 96 -7.54 10.73 -4.04
C HIS A 96 -7.00 9.45 -4.70
N LEU A 97 -5.71 9.18 -4.48
CA LEU A 97 -5.10 7.89 -4.79
C LEU A 97 -5.58 6.90 -3.72
N SER A 98 -6.01 5.70 -4.11
CA SER A 98 -6.79 4.72 -3.31
C SER A 98 -6.06 4.08 -2.12
N SER A 99 -4.96 4.67 -1.65
CA SER A 99 -4.01 4.15 -0.68
C SER A 99 -4.50 4.10 0.78
N ARG A 100 -5.77 4.45 1.06
CA ARG A 100 -6.34 4.54 2.42
C ARG A 100 -7.66 3.79 2.63
N LEU A 101 -8.01 2.83 1.78
CA LEU A 101 -9.39 2.31 1.70
C LEU A 101 -9.54 0.89 2.29
N SER A 102 -10.33 0.83 3.38
CA SER A 102 -10.83 -0.28 4.22
C SER A 102 -11.38 -1.54 3.55
N ALA A 103 -11.11 -2.76 4.03
CA ALA A 103 -11.68 -4.04 3.57
C ALA A 103 -13.16 -4.23 3.94
N ASP A 104 -13.65 -3.37 4.81
CA ASP A 104 -14.99 -3.37 5.40
C ASP A 104 -15.92 -2.33 4.76
N GLN A 105 -15.43 -1.56 3.77
CA GLN A 105 -16.08 -0.36 3.28
C GLN A 105 -16.79 -0.61 1.94
N GLN A 106 -18.04 -0.17 1.83
CA GLN A 106 -18.78 -0.12 0.56
C GLN A 106 -18.41 1.11 -0.28
N GLY A 107 -17.72 2.10 0.31
CA GLY A 107 -17.29 3.29 -0.40
C GLY A 107 -16.75 4.40 0.51
N ASN A 108 -16.61 5.59 -0.07
CA ASN A 108 -16.13 6.78 0.60
C ASN A 108 -17.07 7.95 0.39
N THR A 109 -17.28 8.74 1.45
CA THR A 109 -17.87 10.07 1.38
C THR A 109 -16.74 11.09 1.26
N TYR A 110 -16.84 12.01 0.31
CA TYR A 110 -15.95 13.15 0.12
C TYR A 110 -16.62 14.44 0.58
N VAL A 111 -15.81 15.34 1.13
CA VAL A 111 -16.21 16.70 1.50
C VAL A 111 -15.05 17.64 1.31
N ALA A 112 -15.32 18.88 0.89
CA ALA A 112 -14.36 19.96 0.91
C ALA A 112 -14.72 20.96 2.00
N ASP A 113 -13.71 21.51 2.68
CA ASP A 113 -13.91 22.58 3.65
C ASP A 113 -12.85 23.68 3.54
N LEU A 114 -13.21 24.90 3.95
CA LEU A 114 -12.34 26.08 3.94
C LEU A 114 -11.78 26.43 5.34
N GLY A 115 -11.39 25.45 6.15
CA GLY A 115 -10.86 25.73 7.49
C GLY A 115 -11.92 25.79 8.60
N GLY A 116 -13.12 25.23 8.37
CA GLY A 116 -14.21 25.17 9.36
C GLY A 116 -15.31 26.24 9.24
N GLN A 117 -15.35 27.01 8.14
CA GLN A 117 -16.39 28.02 7.90
C GLN A 117 -17.44 27.60 6.85
N ALA A 118 -17.00 26.89 5.81
CA ALA A 118 -17.80 26.49 4.65
C ALA A 118 -17.49 25.04 4.35
N THR A 119 -18.51 24.20 4.16
CA THR A 119 -18.39 22.79 3.77
C THR A 119 -19.18 22.57 2.50
N SER A 120 -18.63 21.81 1.56
CA SER A 120 -19.33 21.40 0.36
C SER A 120 -20.50 20.46 0.66
N ASP A 121 -21.26 20.16 -0.38
CA ASP A 121 -22.03 18.92 -0.47
C ASP A 121 -21.14 17.68 -0.30
N LEU A 122 -21.81 16.55 0.00
CA LEU A 122 -21.18 15.27 0.23
C LEU A 122 -21.38 14.36 -0.98
N GLU A 123 -20.26 13.96 -1.58
CA GLU A 123 -20.24 13.06 -2.73
C GLU A 123 -19.75 11.67 -2.35
N CYS A 124 -20.34 10.64 -2.95
CA CYS A 124 -20.07 9.26 -2.56
C CYS A 124 -19.48 8.46 -3.70
N PHE A 125 -18.27 7.94 -3.46
CA PHE A 125 -17.68 6.92 -4.31
C PHE A 125 -18.12 5.54 -3.85
N GLN A 126 -18.66 4.72 -4.74
CA GLN A 126 -19.03 3.33 -4.44
C GLN A 126 -18.01 2.35 -5.03
N PHE A 127 -17.62 1.34 -4.26
CA PHE A 127 -16.84 0.25 -4.83
C PHE A 127 -17.73 -0.69 -5.65
N THR A 128 -17.36 -0.93 -6.91
CA THR A 128 -18.04 -1.89 -7.80
C THR A 128 -17.24 -3.19 -7.90
N GLY A 129 -17.82 -4.29 -7.42
CA GLY A 129 -17.23 -5.62 -7.43
C GLY A 129 -17.76 -6.40 -6.23
N ALA A 130 -18.42 -7.53 -6.48
CA ALA A 130 -18.88 -8.41 -5.40
C ALA A 130 -17.66 -8.86 -4.60
N GLY A 131 -17.66 -8.62 -3.29
CA GLY A 131 -16.66 -9.16 -2.38
C GLY A 131 -16.59 -10.67 -2.52
N GLN A 132 -15.57 -11.15 -3.23
CA GLN A 132 -15.07 -12.49 -3.00
C GLN A 132 -14.33 -12.48 -1.66
N PRO A 133 -14.51 -13.50 -0.81
CA PRO A 133 -13.71 -13.63 0.40
C PRO A 133 -12.24 -13.72 -0.01
N GLY A 134 -11.46 -12.66 0.26
CA GLY A 134 -10.06 -12.56 -0.14
C GLY A 134 -9.57 -11.20 -0.67
N GLN A 135 -10.44 -10.20 -0.87
CA GLN A 135 -10.02 -8.86 -1.30
C GLN A 135 -10.23 -7.80 -0.19
N GLY A 136 -9.34 -7.80 0.81
CA GLY A 136 -9.20 -6.70 1.77
C GLY A 136 -8.32 -5.54 1.28
N LEU A 137 -8.42 -4.38 1.93
CA LEU A 137 -7.36 -3.37 2.16
C LEU A 137 -6.13 -3.36 1.24
N GLY A 138 -5.91 -2.26 0.52
CA GLY A 138 -4.65 -1.96 -0.15
C GLY A 138 -3.71 -1.11 0.71
N GLN A 139 -2.44 -1.47 0.81
CA GLN A 139 -1.37 -0.63 1.34
C GLN A 139 -0.53 -0.08 0.18
N TYR A 140 -0.40 1.25 0.07
CA TYR A 140 0.44 1.90 -0.92
C TYR A 140 1.83 2.19 -0.38
N PHE A 141 2.84 2.03 -1.23
CA PHE A 141 4.23 2.28 -0.92
C PHE A 141 4.75 3.40 -1.82
N THR A 142 5.00 4.57 -1.21
CA THR A 142 5.50 5.77 -1.91
C THR A 142 6.86 5.55 -2.57
N GLU A 143 7.64 4.62 -2.04
CA GLU A 143 9.00 4.28 -2.43
C GLU A 143 9.06 3.65 -3.83
N THR A 144 7.99 2.97 -4.23
CA THR A 144 7.92 2.27 -5.52
C THR A 144 6.70 2.67 -6.35
N GLY A 145 5.73 3.38 -5.77
CA GLY A 145 4.53 3.80 -6.46
C GLY A 145 3.48 2.70 -6.64
N HIS A 146 3.60 1.58 -5.92
CA HIS A 146 2.74 0.41 -6.05
C HIS A 146 1.94 0.13 -4.78
N SER A 147 0.81 -0.58 -4.95
CA SER A 147 -0.05 -1.00 -3.83
C SER A 147 -0.07 -2.51 -3.68
N VAL A 148 -0.13 -3.01 -2.46
CA VAL A 148 -0.38 -4.43 -2.15
C VAL A 148 -1.76 -4.52 -1.53
N GLY A 149 -2.65 -5.29 -2.14
CA GLY A 149 -4.03 -5.46 -1.70
C GLY A 149 -4.35 -6.89 -1.30
N GLY A 150 -5.53 -7.04 -0.73
CA GLY A 150 -6.24 -8.31 -0.67
C GLY A 150 -5.51 -9.41 0.09
N ARG A 151 -5.60 -10.60 -0.49
CA ARG A 151 -4.96 -11.80 0.02
C ARG A 151 -3.44 -11.67 0.04
N PHE A 152 -2.85 -10.95 -0.92
CA PHE A 152 -1.42 -10.67 -0.97
C PHE A 152 -0.96 -9.75 0.17
N LEU A 153 -1.74 -8.73 0.55
CA LEU A 153 -1.41 -7.89 1.71
C LEU A 153 -1.44 -8.71 3.00
N ALA A 154 -2.51 -9.50 3.20
CA ALA A 154 -2.61 -10.37 4.37
C ALA A 154 -1.44 -11.36 4.44
N TYR A 155 -1.07 -11.96 3.30
CA TYR A 155 0.07 -12.86 3.21
C TYR A 155 1.41 -12.15 3.50
N TRP A 156 1.62 -10.97 2.91
CA TRP A 156 2.81 -10.16 3.12
C TRP A 156 2.99 -9.81 4.61
N GLN A 157 1.93 -9.32 5.25
CA GLN A 157 1.94 -8.93 6.67
C GLN A 157 2.19 -10.12 7.60
N GLN A 158 1.58 -11.27 7.31
CA GLN A 158 1.74 -12.49 8.12
C GLN A 158 3.15 -13.07 8.05
N ASN A 159 3.85 -12.91 6.92
CA ASN A 159 5.09 -13.63 6.63
C ASN A 159 6.34 -12.72 6.64
N GLY A 160 6.33 -11.68 7.49
CA GLY A 160 7.51 -10.83 7.74
C GLY A 160 7.62 -9.57 6.88
N GLY A 161 6.68 -9.37 5.95
CA GLY A 161 6.49 -8.14 5.19
C GLY A 161 7.75 -7.58 4.57
N LEU A 162 8.09 -6.34 4.92
CA LEU A 162 9.16 -5.58 4.28
C LEU A 162 10.52 -6.26 4.41
N TYR A 163 10.79 -6.90 5.55
CA TYR A 163 12.07 -7.55 5.81
C TYR A 163 12.30 -8.77 4.90
N VAL A 164 11.23 -9.52 4.63
CA VAL A 164 11.31 -10.78 3.87
C VAL A 164 11.11 -10.53 2.38
N PHE A 165 10.06 -9.80 2.00
CA PHE A 165 9.66 -9.63 0.60
C PHE A 165 10.11 -8.30 -0.01
N GLY A 166 10.33 -7.28 0.81
CA GLY A 166 10.57 -5.91 0.36
C GLY A 166 9.31 -5.19 -0.12
N TYR A 167 9.53 -4.06 -0.80
CA TYR A 167 8.49 -3.24 -1.40
C TYR A 167 7.86 -3.92 -2.64
N PRO A 168 6.58 -3.66 -2.96
CA PRO A 168 6.00 -4.08 -4.24
C PRO A 168 6.69 -3.36 -5.40
N LEU A 169 6.90 -4.07 -6.51
CA LEU A 169 7.48 -3.55 -7.75
C LEU A 169 6.47 -3.53 -8.91
N SER A 170 5.27 -4.04 -8.68
CA SER A 170 4.16 -4.03 -9.61
C SER A 170 2.85 -3.90 -8.84
N ASP A 171 1.76 -3.56 -9.54
CA ASP A 171 0.42 -3.90 -9.06
C ASP A 171 0.11 -5.38 -9.35
N GLU A 172 -1.05 -5.87 -8.91
CA GLU A 172 -1.52 -7.21 -9.26
C GLU A 172 -1.78 -7.32 -10.78
N MET A 173 -1.25 -8.37 -11.40
CA MET A 173 -1.34 -8.63 -12.84
C MET A 173 -1.63 -10.11 -13.12
N GLN A 174 -2.06 -10.44 -14.33
CA GLN A 174 -2.27 -11.83 -14.75
C GLN A 174 -1.04 -12.39 -15.46
N VAL A 175 -0.41 -13.42 -14.89
CA VAL A 175 0.74 -14.13 -15.49
C VAL A 175 0.45 -15.63 -15.48
N GLY A 176 0.50 -16.28 -16.64
CA GLY A 176 0.26 -17.72 -16.73
C GLY A 176 -1.12 -18.17 -16.22
N GLY A 177 -2.13 -17.29 -16.27
CA GLY A 177 -3.48 -17.55 -15.75
C GLY A 177 -3.61 -17.42 -14.22
N ARG A 178 -2.61 -16.84 -13.55
CA ARG A 178 -2.61 -16.58 -12.11
C ARG A 178 -2.56 -15.07 -11.86
N THR A 179 -3.28 -14.62 -10.83
CA THR A 179 -3.03 -13.30 -10.26
C THR A 179 -1.65 -13.33 -9.61
N THR A 180 -0.82 -12.37 -9.97
CA THR A 180 0.60 -12.32 -9.63
C THR A 180 0.99 -10.91 -9.27
N GLN A 181 1.89 -10.77 -8.30
CA GLN A 181 2.50 -9.48 -7.96
C GLN A 181 3.99 -9.66 -7.64
N TYR A 182 4.81 -8.76 -8.16
CA TYR A 182 6.25 -8.74 -7.91
C TYR A 182 6.58 -7.82 -6.74
N PHE A 183 7.52 -8.27 -5.91
CA PHE A 183 8.13 -7.55 -4.80
C PHE A 183 9.64 -7.53 -5.01
N GLU A 184 10.39 -6.75 -4.23
CA GLU A 184 11.84 -6.68 -4.38
C GLU A 184 12.53 -8.05 -4.30
N ARG A 185 12.06 -8.96 -3.46
CA ARG A 185 12.71 -10.25 -3.15
C ARG A 185 11.87 -11.47 -3.50
N ALA A 186 10.63 -11.29 -3.93
CA ALA A 186 9.70 -12.39 -4.16
C ALA A 186 8.69 -12.07 -5.28
N ARG A 187 8.05 -13.11 -5.79
CA ARG A 187 6.85 -13.01 -6.64
C ARG A 187 5.76 -13.82 -5.98
N PHE A 188 4.61 -13.19 -5.72
CA PHE A 188 3.44 -13.89 -5.20
C PHE A 188 2.56 -14.35 -6.35
N GLU A 189 2.02 -15.55 -6.22
CA GLU A 189 1.10 -16.17 -7.17
C GLU A 189 -0.12 -16.67 -6.40
N LEU A 190 -1.33 -16.31 -6.85
CA LEU A 190 -2.58 -16.74 -6.24
C LEU A 190 -3.07 -18.05 -6.85
N TRP A 191 -3.26 -19.04 -5.99
CA TRP A 191 -3.75 -20.39 -6.27
C TRP A 191 -5.09 -20.60 -5.55
N PRO A 192 -6.20 -20.04 -6.06
CA PRO A 192 -7.49 -20.04 -5.36
C PRO A 192 -8.09 -21.44 -5.15
N GLU A 193 -7.60 -22.45 -5.86
CA GLU A 193 -7.97 -23.85 -5.66
C GLU A 193 -7.40 -24.46 -4.36
N ASN A 194 -6.37 -23.84 -3.77
CA ASN A 194 -5.79 -24.27 -2.51
C ASN A 194 -6.47 -23.54 -1.34
N GLN A 195 -6.47 -24.18 -0.17
CA GLN A 195 -6.96 -23.54 1.05
C GLN A 195 -5.86 -22.66 1.67
N PRO A 196 -6.21 -21.51 2.26
CA PRO A 196 -5.27 -20.74 3.07
C PRO A 196 -4.61 -21.60 4.15
N PRO A 197 -3.30 -21.42 4.40
CA PRO A 197 -2.42 -20.38 3.86
C PRO A 197 -1.71 -20.72 2.52
N TYR A 198 -2.03 -21.86 1.88
CA TYR A 198 -1.36 -22.39 0.67
C TYR A 198 -1.88 -21.81 -0.66
N ASP A 199 -2.88 -20.94 -0.58
CA ASP A 199 -3.49 -20.21 -1.69
C ASP A 199 -2.60 -19.08 -2.23
N VAL A 200 -1.54 -18.69 -1.52
CA VAL A 200 -0.49 -17.82 -2.03
C VAL A 200 0.84 -18.58 -2.03
N GLN A 201 1.47 -18.66 -3.20
CA GLN A 201 2.75 -19.32 -3.37
C GLN A 201 3.80 -18.34 -3.88
N LEU A 202 5.06 -18.62 -3.54
CA LEU A 202 6.21 -17.88 -4.03
C LEU A 202 6.74 -18.51 -5.32
N GLY A 203 6.91 -17.68 -6.35
CA GLY A 203 7.55 -18.05 -7.61
C GLY A 203 9.01 -18.47 -7.41
N LEU A 204 9.54 -19.27 -8.34
CA LEU A 204 10.88 -19.87 -8.27
C LEU A 204 11.96 -18.88 -8.75
N LEU A 205 11.98 -17.68 -8.17
CA LEU A 205 12.81 -16.58 -8.66
C LEU A 205 14.31 -16.89 -8.65
N GLY A 206 14.80 -17.76 -7.78
CA GLY A 206 16.21 -18.17 -7.78
C GLY A 206 16.55 -19.03 -8.99
N ALA A 207 15.70 -20.02 -9.29
CA ALA A 207 15.85 -20.85 -10.48
C ALA A 207 15.68 -20.03 -11.78
N GLU A 208 14.68 -19.14 -11.83
CA GLU A 208 14.42 -18.27 -12.98
C GLU A 208 15.57 -17.29 -13.24
N ALA A 209 16.12 -16.68 -12.18
CA ALA A 209 17.25 -15.77 -12.28
C ALA A 209 18.54 -16.47 -12.76
N LEU A 210 18.79 -17.72 -12.37
CA LEU A 210 19.91 -18.49 -12.93
C LEU A 210 19.67 -18.82 -14.40
N SER A 211 18.45 -19.28 -14.75
CA SER A 211 18.08 -19.62 -16.12
C SER A 211 18.21 -18.42 -17.07
N SER A 212 17.77 -17.23 -16.66
CA SER A 212 17.90 -16.00 -17.48
C SER A 212 19.35 -15.60 -17.77
N ARG A 213 20.30 -16.09 -16.96
CA ARG A 213 21.75 -15.92 -17.14
C ARG A 213 22.39 -17.05 -17.94
N GLY A 214 21.60 -17.96 -18.49
CA GLY A 214 22.08 -19.14 -19.21
C GLY A 214 22.66 -20.23 -18.30
N ILE A 215 22.36 -20.18 -17.00
CA ILE A 215 22.84 -21.16 -16.03
C ILE A 215 21.75 -22.23 -15.85
N ASN A 216 22.04 -23.46 -16.28
CA ASN A 216 21.23 -24.62 -15.96
C ASN A 216 21.51 -25.03 -14.51
N TRP A 217 20.55 -24.79 -13.61
CA TRP A 217 20.74 -25.05 -12.19
C TRP A 217 20.77 -26.55 -11.87
N GLN A 218 20.09 -27.38 -12.66
CA GLN A 218 20.09 -28.84 -12.51
C GLN A 218 21.46 -29.48 -12.80
N GLU A 219 22.33 -28.76 -13.52
CA GLU A 219 23.69 -29.18 -13.85
C GLU A 219 24.74 -28.55 -12.92
N GLN A 220 24.32 -27.80 -11.90
CA GLN A 220 25.26 -27.23 -10.95
C GLN A 220 26.00 -28.33 -10.19
N PRO A 221 27.29 -28.10 -9.85
CA PRO A 221 28.07 -29.08 -9.11
C PRO A 221 27.38 -29.48 -7.80
N ALA A 222 26.95 -30.73 -7.71
CA ALA A 222 26.42 -31.33 -6.50
C ALA A 222 27.55 -31.59 -5.49
N SER A 223 27.23 -31.56 -4.20
CA SER A 223 28.15 -32.03 -3.17
C SER A 223 28.36 -33.54 -3.28
N ALA A 224 29.56 -34.00 -2.91
CA ALA A 224 29.87 -35.43 -2.79
C ALA A 224 29.06 -36.13 -1.69
N GLY A 225 28.44 -35.38 -0.78
CA GLY A 225 27.57 -35.89 0.27
C GLY A 225 27.29 -34.89 1.39
N PRO A 226 26.73 -35.35 2.51
CA PRO A 226 26.50 -34.51 3.69
C PRO A 226 27.81 -34.00 4.28
N VAL A 227 27.84 -32.71 4.62
CA VAL A 227 28.95 -32.05 5.31
C VAL A 227 28.63 -31.87 6.79
N ALA A 228 29.59 -32.17 7.67
CA ALA A 228 29.42 -32.02 9.11
C ALA A 228 29.15 -30.55 9.49
N GLY A 229 28.11 -30.31 10.27
CA GLY A 229 27.68 -28.96 10.67
C GLY A 229 26.78 -28.24 9.67
N CYS A 230 26.35 -28.93 8.60
CA CYS A 230 25.44 -28.41 7.58
C CYS A 230 24.13 -29.21 7.55
N VAL A 231 23.12 -28.67 6.87
CA VAL A 231 21.93 -29.43 6.47
C VAL A 231 22.10 -29.87 5.03
N TYR A 232 22.01 -31.17 4.78
CA TYR A 232 22.09 -31.76 3.44
C TYR A 232 20.70 -32.03 2.86
N PHE A 233 20.48 -31.59 1.64
CA PHE A 233 19.25 -31.81 0.87
C PHE A 233 19.51 -32.90 -0.15
N ALA A 234 18.95 -34.09 0.05
CA ALA A 234 19.26 -35.25 -0.77
C ALA A 234 18.69 -35.14 -2.19
N GLU A 235 17.58 -34.42 -2.32
CA GLU A 235 16.82 -34.19 -3.54
C GLU A 235 17.62 -33.38 -4.56
N THR A 236 18.32 -32.33 -4.09
CA THR A 236 19.16 -31.48 -4.93
C THR A 236 20.66 -31.78 -4.80
N ARG A 237 21.03 -32.57 -3.79
CA ARG A 237 22.42 -32.94 -3.44
C ARG A 237 23.29 -31.74 -3.08
N HIS A 238 22.73 -30.79 -2.32
CA HIS A 238 23.43 -29.61 -1.85
C HIS A 238 23.42 -29.47 -0.32
N ASN A 239 24.44 -28.81 0.22
CA ASN A 239 24.53 -28.49 1.65
C ASN A 239 24.22 -27.02 1.92
N VAL A 240 23.53 -26.73 3.02
CA VAL A 240 23.41 -25.37 3.58
C VAL A 240 24.20 -25.32 4.88
N CYS A 241 25.22 -24.47 4.91
CA CYS A 241 26.17 -24.33 6.01
C CYS A 241 26.15 -22.88 6.57
N ASN A 242 26.72 -22.68 7.76
CA ASN A 242 27.00 -21.33 8.25
C ASN A 242 28.40 -20.88 7.82
N GLN A 243 28.54 -19.60 7.47
CA GLN A 243 29.83 -18.98 7.16
C GLN A 243 30.69 -18.74 8.41
N GLN A 244 30.04 -18.57 9.57
CA GLN A 244 30.68 -18.43 10.88
C GLN A 244 29.96 -19.31 11.90
N ILE A 245 30.61 -19.61 13.02
CA ILE A 245 30.00 -20.43 14.08
C ILE A 245 28.70 -19.76 14.54
N GLY A 246 27.57 -20.44 14.32
CA GLY A 246 26.24 -19.96 14.69
C GLY A 246 25.68 -18.83 13.83
N LEU A 247 26.33 -18.43 12.74
CA LEU A 247 25.91 -17.30 11.91
C LEU A 247 26.19 -17.54 10.42
N GLY A 248 25.17 -17.48 9.59
CA GLY A 248 25.29 -17.69 8.15
C GLY A 248 24.02 -18.26 7.53
N PHE A 249 24.15 -18.80 6.32
CA PHE A 249 23.02 -19.26 5.51
C PHE A 249 22.18 -20.32 6.21
N LEU A 250 22.79 -21.28 6.91
CA LEU A 250 22.04 -22.30 7.64
C LEU A 250 21.18 -21.69 8.75
N ASN A 251 21.74 -20.78 9.55
CA ASN A 251 20.97 -20.14 10.62
C ASN A 251 19.85 -19.25 10.05
N THR A 252 20.12 -18.49 8.99
CA THR A 252 19.08 -17.69 8.30
C THR A 252 17.99 -18.59 7.73
N TRP A 253 18.34 -19.67 7.04
CA TRP A 253 17.37 -20.61 6.48
C TRP A 253 16.50 -21.23 7.58
N ALA A 254 17.11 -21.73 8.66
CA ALA A 254 16.41 -22.42 9.73
C ALA A 254 15.57 -21.51 10.65
N SER A 255 15.82 -20.19 10.65
CA SER A 255 15.12 -19.22 11.50
C SER A 255 14.10 -18.35 10.78
N ASN A 256 13.97 -18.50 9.45
CA ASN A 256 13.02 -17.76 8.63
C ASN A 256 12.18 -18.74 7.82
N GLY A 257 10.87 -18.52 7.78
CA GLY A 257 9.93 -19.35 7.06
C GLY A 257 8.57 -18.68 6.93
N LEU A 258 7.69 -19.26 6.12
CA LEU A 258 6.31 -18.83 5.99
C LEU A 258 5.47 -19.44 7.11
N SER A 259 4.78 -18.64 7.92
CA SER A 259 3.99 -19.17 9.05
C SER A 259 2.70 -19.81 8.55
N PHE A 260 2.57 -21.13 8.75
CA PHE A 260 1.39 -21.88 8.26
C PHE A 260 0.51 -22.46 9.35
N ASP A 261 1.08 -22.79 10.50
CA ASP A 261 0.37 -23.47 11.60
C ASP A 261 0.16 -22.57 12.84
N GLY A 262 0.63 -21.31 12.78
CA GLY A 262 0.54 -20.34 13.86
C GLY A 262 1.36 -20.71 15.10
N ARG A 263 2.24 -21.71 15.02
CA ARG A 263 3.10 -22.10 16.14
C ARG A 263 4.30 -21.17 16.26
N GLN A 264 4.89 -21.14 17.45
CA GLN A 264 6.13 -20.40 17.68
C GLN A 264 7.33 -21.17 17.12
N GLY A 265 8.24 -20.43 16.50
CA GLY A 265 9.42 -20.98 15.83
C GLY A 265 9.21 -21.17 14.34
N VAL A 266 10.23 -21.67 13.66
CA VAL A 266 10.19 -21.98 12.23
C VAL A 266 10.50 -23.46 12.06
N SER A 267 9.59 -24.18 11.42
CA SER A 267 9.78 -25.57 11.05
C SER A 267 10.53 -25.69 9.73
N TYR A 268 11.11 -26.88 9.50
CA TYR A 268 11.79 -27.22 8.24
C TYR A 268 10.91 -26.94 7.01
N GLN A 269 9.61 -27.25 7.09
CA GLN A 269 8.67 -27.06 5.98
C GLN A 269 8.38 -25.57 5.72
N GLU A 270 8.36 -24.74 6.75
CA GLU A 270 8.13 -23.30 6.63
C GLU A 270 9.36 -22.61 6.01
N SER A 271 10.57 -23.02 6.40
CA SER A 271 11.83 -22.59 5.76
C SER A 271 11.87 -23.01 4.29
N LEU A 272 11.49 -24.26 4.01
CA LEU A 272 11.43 -24.78 2.65
C LEU A 272 10.41 -24.01 1.80
N ALA A 273 9.27 -23.63 2.36
CA ALA A 273 8.26 -22.87 1.64
C ALA A 273 8.71 -21.43 1.33
N LEU A 274 9.52 -20.81 2.20
CA LEU A 274 10.08 -19.47 1.95
C LEU A 274 11.21 -19.50 0.92
N PHE A 275 12.24 -20.34 1.14
CA PHE A 275 13.46 -20.31 0.34
C PHE A 275 13.46 -21.31 -0.81
N GLY A 276 12.76 -22.44 -0.66
CA GLY A 276 12.94 -23.62 -1.48
C GLY A 276 14.19 -24.42 -1.11
N MET A 277 14.47 -25.45 -1.91
CA MET A 277 15.70 -26.23 -1.77
C MET A 277 16.93 -25.43 -2.26
N PRO A 278 18.12 -25.63 -1.69
CA PRO A 278 19.35 -25.12 -2.28
C PRO A 278 19.56 -25.75 -3.66
N ILE A 279 19.96 -24.95 -4.65
CA ILE A 279 20.23 -25.38 -6.03
C ILE A 279 21.68 -25.09 -6.47
N THR A 280 22.50 -24.58 -5.54
CA THR A 280 23.96 -24.46 -5.70
C THR A 280 24.64 -24.75 -4.37
N GLU A 281 25.93 -25.06 -4.41
CA GLU A 281 26.85 -24.80 -3.29
C GLU A 281 27.13 -23.29 -3.18
N PRO A 282 27.63 -22.78 -2.04
CA PRO A 282 27.98 -21.38 -1.92
C PRO A 282 29.22 -21.02 -2.75
N TYR A 283 29.17 -19.90 -3.47
CA TYR A 283 30.30 -19.42 -4.27
C TYR A 283 30.38 -17.89 -4.26
N THR A 284 31.53 -17.33 -4.64
CA THR A 284 31.70 -15.87 -4.78
C THR A 284 31.00 -15.38 -6.04
N TYR A 285 30.10 -14.42 -5.88
CA TYR A 285 29.36 -13.79 -6.96
C TYR A 285 29.71 -12.30 -7.06
N THR A 286 29.78 -11.79 -8.28
CA THR A 286 29.99 -10.37 -8.60
C THR A 286 28.69 -9.75 -9.08
N PHE A 287 28.24 -8.72 -8.39
CA PHE A 287 27.02 -7.99 -8.72
C PHE A 287 27.26 -6.98 -9.85
N ALA A 288 26.19 -6.41 -10.39
CA ALA A 288 26.26 -5.46 -11.50
C ALA A 288 27.03 -4.17 -11.16
N ASP A 289 27.07 -3.78 -9.89
CA ASP A 289 27.84 -2.63 -9.39
C ASP A 289 29.33 -2.95 -9.16
N GLY A 290 29.76 -4.18 -9.43
CA GLY A 290 31.13 -4.67 -9.23
C GLY A 290 31.44 -5.12 -7.81
N SER A 291 30.52 -4.99 -6.86
CA SER A 291 30.67 -5.56 -5.52
C SER A 291 30.67 -7.09 -5.57
N THR A 292 31.21 -7.74 -4.53
CA THR A 292 31.25 -9.20 -4.43
C THR A 292 30.78 -9.70 -3.08
N ALA A 293 30.02 -10.79 -3.06
CA ALA A 293 29.66 -11.51 -1.84
C ALA A 293 29.74 -13.01 -2.09
N GLN A 294 29.86 -13.80 -1.02
CA GLN A 294 29.52 -15.22 -1.12
C GLN A 294 28.00 -15.33 -1.20
N VAL A 295 27.49 -16.12 -2.14
CA VAL A 295 26.06 -16.34 -2.30
C VAL A 295 25.74 -17.82 -2.34
N GLN A 296 24.52 -18.18 -1.95
CA GLN A 296 23.95 -19.49 -2.23
C GLN A 296 22.55 -19.30 -2.82
N TRP A 297 22.28 -20.01 -3.91
CA TRP A 297 20.98 -19.97 -4.57
C TRP A 297 20.09 -21.09 -4.07
N PHE A 298 18.82 -20.76 -3.92
CA PHE A 298 17.72 -21.65 -3.62
C PHE A 298 16.68 -21.52 -4.72
N GLU A 299 15.70 -22.42 -4.77
CA GLU A 299 14.67 -22.36 -5.82
C GLU A 299 13.95 -21.00 -5.85
N ARG A 300 13.68 -20.37 -4.70
CA ARG A 300 12.89 -19.13 -4.59
C ARG A 300 13.69 -17.91 -4.18
N ALA A 301 14.94 -18.07 -3.78
CA ALA A 301 15.72 -17.02 -3.13
C ALA A 301 17.23 -17.12 -3.42
N ARG A 302 17.95 -16.05 -3.10
CA ARG A 302 19.42 -16.03 -3.00
C ARG A 302 19.80 -15.47 -1.63
N LEU A 303 20.63 -16.17 -0.89
CA LEU A 303 21.23 -15.66 0.35
C LEU A 303 22.61 -15.09 0.05
N GLU A 304 22.93 -13.95 0.64
CA GLU A 304 24.14 -13.17 0.36
C GLU A 304 24.88 -12.88 1.67
N TRP A 305 26.16 -13.24 1.73
CA TRP A 305 27.00 -13.08 2.92
C TRP A 305 27.84 -11.81 2.85
N HIS A 306 27.58 -10.91 3.80
CA HIS A 306 28.15 -9.58 3.95
C HIS A 306 28.82 -9.43 5.32
N PRO A 307 30.04 -9.97 5.54
CA PRO A 307 30.71 -9.95 6.84
C PRO A 307 31.04 -8.55 7.35
N GLU A 308 31.09 -7.56 6.46
CA GLU A 308 31.27 -6.14 6.74
C GLU A 308 30.10 -5.52 7.50
N ASN A 309 28.90 -6.11 7.41
CA ASN A 309 27.73 -5.64 8.13
C ASN A 309 27.76 -6.04 9.61
N PRO A 310 27.01 -5.32 10.49
CA PRO A 310 26.74 -5.79 11.84
C PRO A 310 26.13 -7.19 11.83
N ALA A 311 26.44 -8.01 12.84
CA ALA A 311 26.09 -9.43 12.87
C ALA A 311 24.63 -9.78 12.46
N PRO A 312 23.58 -9.04 12.89
CA PRO A 312 22.20 -9.32 12.47
C PRO A 312 21.90 -9.13 10.97
N TYR A 313 22.78 -8.44 10.24
CA TYR A 313 22.60 -8.04 8.85
C TYR A 313 23.69 -8.61 7.92
N ARG A 314 24.42 -9.62 8.39
CA ARG A 314 25.46 -10.29 7.58
C ARG A 314 24.92 -11.26 6.55
N VAL A 315 23.66 -11.70 6.70
CA VAL A 315 22.97 -12.43 5.64
C VAL A 315 21.85 -11.55 5.12
N LEU A 316 21.89 -11.25 3.83
CA LEU A 316 20.84 -10.52 3.13
C LEU A 316 20.11 -11.46 2.16
N LEU A 317 18.82 -11.17 1.94
CA LEU A 317 18.03 -11.80 0.88
C LEU A 317 18.20 -10.98 -0.39
N GLY A 318 18.68 -11.62 -1.45
CA GLY A 318 18.87 -11.01 -2.75
C GLY A 318 17.57 -10.47 -3.32
N ARG A 319 17.64 -9.34 -4.01
CA ARG A 319 16.49 -8.64 -4.60
C ARG A 319 16.08 -9.27 -5.94
N LEU A 320 15.83 -10.59 -5.94
CA LEU A 320 15.59 -11.35 -7.16
C LEU A 320 14.35 -10.90 -7.91
N GLY A 321 13.32 -10.39 -7.23
CA GLY A 321 12.16 -9.84 -7.91
C GLY A 321 12.51 -8.58 -8.70
N ALA A 322 13.39 -7.72 -8.17
CA ALA A 322 13.92 -6.57 -8.91
C ALA A 322 14.84 -6.96 -10.08
N GLU A 323 15.51 -8.11 -10.00
CA GLU A 323 16.40 -8.60 -11.06
C GLU A 323 15.64 -9.30 -12.21
N VAL A 324 14.54 -9.99 -11.90
CA VAL A 324 13.77 -10.78 -12.87
C VAL A 324 12.62 -9.99 -13.47
N TYR A 325 12.00 -9.08 -12.70
CA TYR A 325 10.89 -8.27 -13.20
C TYR A 325 11.39 -7.18 -14.15
N GLN A 326 11.00 -7.28 -15.41
CA GLN A 326 11.18 -6.23 -16.42
C GLN A 326 9.81 -5.63 -16.73
N PRO A 327 9.52 -4.38 -16.30
CA PRO A 327 8.22 -3.74 -16.46
C PRO A 327 7.87 -3.41 -17.92
#